data_AF-A0A140GT93-F1
#
_entry.id   AF-A0A140GT93-F1
#
_cell.length_a   1.000
_cell.length_b   1.000
_cell.length_c   1.000
_cell.angle_alpha   90.00
_cell.angle_beta   90.00
_cell.angle_gamma   90.00
#
_symmetry.space_group_name_H-M   'P 1'
#
loop_
_entity.id
_entity.type
_entity.pdbx_description
1 polymer ?
#
loop_
_entity_poly.entity_id
_entity_poly.type
_entity_poly.pdbx_seq_one_letter_code
_entity_poly.pdbx_strand_id
1 'polypeptide(L)'
;MNKETHICALCERKVPKITEHHLIPREKGGRFDETTWLCVPCHKQVHALYSNYELAVRLNSLPRLKDDEKIKRYLKFIKKQPGDANVTIKKSKAIRKKGRY
;
A
#
# COMPACT_ATOMS: atom_id res chain seq x y z
N MET A 1 12.86 -7.41 25.52
CA MET A 1 11.56 -6.95 24.98
C MET A 1 11.48 -7.43 23.54
N ASN A 2 10.73 -8.49 23.27
CA ASN A 2 10.53 -8.99 21.92
C ASN A 2 9.75 -7.93 21.14
N LYS A 3 10.42 -7.18 20.27
CA LYS A 3 9.71 -6.33 19.30
C LYS A 3 8.90 -7.28 18.43
N GLU A 4 7.58 -7.29 18.60
CA GLU A 4 6.68 -8.00 17.70
C GLU A 4 6.96 -7.52 16.28
N THR A 5 7.33 -8.46 15.40
CA THR A 5 7.60 -8.17 14.01
C THR A 5 6.54 -8.83 13.15
N HIS A 6 5.86 -8.01 12.37
CA HIS A 6 4.83 -8.44 11.43
C HIS A 6 5.40 -8.47 10.02
N ILE A 7 4.87 -9.35 9.17
CA ILE A 7 5.27 -9.42 7.76
C ILE A 7 4.26 -8.59 6.95
N CYS A 8 4.76 -7.59 6.21
CA CYS A 8 3.93 -6.82 5.29
C CYS A 8 3.57 -7.66 4.06
N ALA A 9 2.27 -7.79 3.74
CA ALA A 9 1.82 -8.58 2.60
C ALA A 9 2.31 -8.04 1.24
N LEU A 10 2.60 -6.73 1.15
CA LEU A 10 3.03 -6.09 -0.10
C LEU A 10 4.55 -6.07 -0.29
N CYS A 11 5.33 -5.61 0.71
CA CYS A 11 6.79 -5.54 0.59
C CYS A 11 7.54 -6.72 1.22
N GLU A 12 6.84 -7.62 1.92
CA GLU A 12 7.39 -8.87 2.49
C GLU A 12 8.50 -8.67 3.52
N ARG A 13 8.64 -7.44 4.04
CA ARG A 13 9.58 -7.12 5.11
C ARG A 13 8.98 -7.38 6.49
N LYS A 14 9.84 -7.74 7.44
CA LYS A 14 9.54 -7.70 8.87
C LYS A 14 9.48 -6.25 9.33
N VAL A 15 8.37 -5.83 9.90
CA VAL A 15 8.10 -4.45 10.34
C VAL A 15 7.52 -4.44 11.75
N PRO A 16 7.72 -3.36 12.53
CA PRO A 16 7.15 -3.26 13.87
C PRO A 16 5.65 -2.99 13.87
N LYS A 17 5.08 -2.50 12.76
CA LYS A 17 3.66 -2.13 12.68
C LYS A 17 3.09 -2.39 11.28
N ILE A 18 1.94 -3.05 11.26
CA ILE A 18 1.08 -3.21 10.10
C ILE A 18 -0.26 -2.52 10.34
N THR A 19 -0.94 -2.20 9.24
CA THR A 19 -2.24 -1.55 9.18
C THR A 19 -3.09 -2.32 8.19
N GLU A 20 -4.38 -2.46 8.49
CA GLU A 20 -5.34 -3.03 7.56
C GLU A 20 -5.52 -2.08 6.37
N HIS A 21 -5.49 -2.64 5.16
CA HIS A 21 -5.78 -1.94 3.92
C HIS A 21 -6.90 -2.67 3.17
N HIS A 22 -7.95 -1.95 2.84
CA HIS A 22 -9.06 -2.46 2.04
C HIS A 22 -8.75 -2.28 0.56
N LEU A 23 -8.61 -3.38 -0.19
CA LEU A 23 -8.28 -3.33 -1.62
C LEU A 23 -9.46 -2.83 -2.46
N ILE A 24 -10.69 -3.08 -2.00
CA ILE A 24 -11.91 -2.44 -2.49
C ILE A 24 -12.42 -1.50 -1.40
N PRO A 25 -12.58 -0.19 -1.67
CA PRO A 25 -13.21 0.73 -0.73
C PRO A 25 -14.60 0.22 -0.34
N ARG A 26 -14.94 0.28 0.96
CA ARG A 26 -16.27 -0.13 1.48
C ARG A 26 -17.43 0.50 0.71
N GLU A 27 -17.26 1.76 0.29
CA GLU A 27 -18.22 2.53 -0.51
C GLU A 27 -18.53 1.93 -1.90
N LYS A 28 -17.70 1.00 -2.39
CA LYS A 28 -17.87 0.30 -3.68
C LYS A 28 -18.24 -1.17 -3.52
N GLY A 29 -18.67 -1.59 -2.31
CA GLY A 29 -19.12 -2.95 -2.04
C GLY A 29 -18.00 -3.93 -1.68
N GLY A 30 -16.85 -3.45 -1.22
CA GLY A 30 -15.74 -4.30 -0.78
C GLY A 30 -16.15 -5.22 0.36
N ARG A 31 -15.94 -6.52 0.19
CA ARG A 31 -16.18 -7.54 1.22
C ARG A 31 -14.96 -7.67 2.15
N PHE A 32 -15.17 -8.17 3.37
CA PHE A 32 -14.10 -8.32 4.37
C PHE A 32 -12.94 -9.21 3.89
N ASP A 33 -13.25 -10.15 3.00
CA ASP A 33 -12.35 -11.08 2.32
C ASP A 33 -11.29 -10.42 1.40
N GLU A 34 -11.39 -9.11 1.12
CA GLU A 34 -10.45 -8.38 0.25
C GLU A 34 -9.55 -7.39 1.04
N THR A 35 -9.32 -7.67 2.31
CA THR A 35 -8.42 -6.90 3.17
C THR A 35 -7.00 -7.46 3.18
N THR A 36 -6.00 -6.59 3.32
CA THR A 36 -4.59 -7.00 3.39
C THR A 36 -3.80 -6.18 4.41
N TRP A 37 -2.83 -6.82 5.05
CA TRP A 37 -2.00 -6.22 6.09
C TRP A 37 -0.75 -5.57 5.51
N LEU A 38 -0.71 -4.25 5.52
CA LEU A 38 0.38 -3.46 4.96
C LEU A 38 1.12 -2.70 6.05
N CYS A 39 2.45 -2.60 5.94
CA CYS A 39 3.18 -1.66 6.78
C CYS A 39 2.79 -0.21 6.45
N VAL A 40 2.91 0.69 7.44
CA VAL A 40 2.58 2.12 7.30
C VAL A 40 3.14 2.76 6.02
N PRO A 41 4.42 2.57 5.62
CA PRO A 41 4.91 3.16 4.38
C PRO A 41 4.27 2.52 3.14
N CYS A 42 4.07 1.20 3.10
CA CYS A 42 3.38 0.58 1.96
C CYS A 42 1.94 1.09 1.82
N HIS A 43 1.20 1.21 2.93
CA HIS A 43 -0.15 1.73 2.93
C HIS A 43 -0.19 3.17 2.38
N LYS A 44 0.65 4.07 2.90
CA LYS A 44 0.77 5.46 2.41
C LYS A 44 1.14 5.50 0.93
N GLN A 45 2.01 4.60 0.47
CA GLN A 45 2.46 4.58 -0.92
C GLN A 45 1.34 4.20 -1.87
N VAL A 46 0.49 3.23 -1.52
CA VAL A 46 -0.64 2.82 -2.35
C VAL A 46 -1.56 4.02 -2.63
N HIS A 47 -1.94 4.77 -1.59
CA HIS A 47 -2.74 6.00 -1.75
C HIS A 47 -1.98 7.20 -2.36
N ALA A 48 -0.65 7.17 -2.35
CA ALA A 48 0.16 8.15 -3.04
C ALA A 48 0.25 7.89 -4.56
N LEU A 49 0.13 6.62 -4.98
CA LEU A 49 0.25 6.20 -6.38
C LEU A 49 -1.10 6.10 -7.09
N TYR A 50 -2.14 5.65 -6.39
CA TYR A 50 -3.42 5.29 -6.99
C TYR A 50 -4.59 5.99 -6.30
N SER A 51 -5.61 6.29 -7.08
CA SER A 51 -6.89 6.75 -6.57
C SER A 51 -7.76 5.59 -6.10
N ASN A 52 -8.74 5.86 -5.22
CA ASN A 52 -9.69 4.85 -4.75
C ASN A 52 -10.42 4.15 -5.92
N TYR A 53 -10.69 4.87 -7.02
CA TYR A 53 -11.28 4.29 -8.23
C TYR A 53 -10.34 3.29 -8.92
N GLU A 54 -9.06 3.63 -9.08
CA GLU A 54 -8.08 2.71 -9.68
C GLU A 54 -7.89 1.45 -8.82
N LEU A 55 -7.90 1.60 -7.50
CA LEU A 55 -7.86 0.48 -6.56
C LEU A 55 -9.09 -0.41 -6.72
N ALA A 56 -10.30 0.18 -6.73
CA ALA A 56 -11.54 -0.57 -6.86
C ALA A 56 -11.69 -1.31 -8.20
N VAL A 57 -11.24 -0.72 -9.31
CA VAL A 57 -11.52 -1.24 -10.66
C VAL A 57 -10.38 -2.11 -11.21
N ARG A 58 -9.13 -1.71 -11.00
CA ARG A 58 -7.97 -2.34 -11.65
C ARG A 58 -7.05 -3.08 -10.67
N LEU A 59 -6.92 -2.59 -9.45
CA LEU A 59 -5.94 -3.07 -8.46
C LEU A 59 -6.61 -3.64 -7.20
N ASN A 60 -7.78 -4.25 -7.39
CA ASN A 60 -8.66 -4.76 -6.33
C ASN A 60 -8.20 -6.06 -5.68
N SER A 61 -7.00 -6.54 -5.98
CA SER A 61 -6.43 -7.74 -5.34
C SER A 61 -4.94 -7.54 -5.12
N LEU A 62 -4.40 -8.20 -4.09
CA LEU A 62 -2.97 -8.11 -3.77
C LEU A 62 -2.06 -8.53 -4.94
N PRO A 63 -2.35 -9.63 -5.70
CA PRO A 63 -1.56 -9.98 -6.88
C PRO A 63 -1.58 -8.90 -7.95
N ARG A 64 -2.75 -8.33 -8.28
CA ARG A 64 -2.86 -7.24 -9.26
C ARG A 64 -2.12 -6.00 -8.81
N LEU A 65 -2.22 -5.66 -7.52
CA LEU A 65 -1.47 -4.56 -6.94
C LEU A 65 0.04 -4.83 -7.11
N LYS A 66 0.55 -5.98 -6.65
CA LYS A 66 1.97 -6.37 -6.79
C LYS A 66 2.46 -6.37 -8.24
N ASP A 67 1.60 -6.64 -9.20
CA ASP A 67 1.97 -6.72 -10.61
C ASP A 67 2.10 -5.34 -11.31
N ASP A 68 1.51 -4.27 -10.77
CA ASP A 68 1.57 -2.95 -11.39
C ASP A 68 2.97 -2.31 -11.35
N GLU A 69 3.39 -1.75 -12.48
CA GLU A 69 4.72 -1.14 -12.63
C GLU A 69 5.02 -0.03 -11.62
N LYS A 70 4.02 0.82 -11.28
CA LYS A 70 4.24 1.97 -10.39
C LYS A 70 4.62 1.48 -8.99
N ILE A 71 3.93 0.46 -8.48
CA ILE A 71 4.25 -0.09 -7.16
C ILE A 71 5.48 -1.00 -7.23
N LYS A 72 5.71 -1.77 -8.31
CA LYS A 72 6.93 -2.60 -8.48
C LYS A 72 8.20 -1.78 -8.30
N ARG A 73 8.26 -0.57 -8.89
CA ARG A 73 9.40 0.35 -8.73
C ARG A 73 9.61 0.74 -7.26
N TYR A 74 8.53 1.04 -6.55
CA TYR A 74 8.58 1.30 -5.11
C TYR A 74 9.01 0.05 -4.32
N LEU A 75 8.51 -1.14 -4.64
CA LEU A 75 8.85 -2.37 -3.95
C LEU A 75 10.33 -2.71 -4.05
N LYS A 76 10.95 -2.49 -5.22
CA LYS A 76 12.40 -2.65 -5.42
C LYS A 76 13.22 -1.73 -4.51
N PHE A 77 12.73 -0.52 -4.23
CA PHE A 77 13.38 0.43 -3.33
C PHE A 77 13.15 0.07 -1.86
N ILE A 78 11.88 -0.11 -1.45
CA ILE A 78 11.51 -0.29 -0.06
C ILE A 78 12.02 -1.61 0.53
N LYS A 79 12.16 -2.66 -0.29
CA LYS A 79 12.75 -3.95 0.11
C LYS A 79 14.20 -3.82 0.60
N LYS A 80 14.92 -2.78 0.19
CA LYS A 80 16.30 -2.50 0.60
C LYS A 80 16.40 -1.69 1.90
N GLN A 81 15.29 -1.17 2.40
CA GLN A 81 15.26 -0.33 3.60
C GLN A 81 14.97 -1.17 4.86
N PRO A 82 15.47 -0.78 6.04
CA PRO A 82 15.13 -1.46 7.29
C PRO A 82 13.64 -1.38 7.59
N GLY A 83 13.11 -2.38 8.31
CA GLY A 83 11.67 -2.52 8.59
C GLY A 83 11.09 -1.36 9.39
N ASP A 84 11.90 -0.74 10.23
CA ASP A 84 11.60 0.44 11.05
C ASP A 84 11.93 1.79 10.36
N ALA A 85 12.44 1.75 9.12
CA ALA A 85 12.81 2.97 8.38
C ALA A 85 11.61 3.92 8.21
N ASN A 86 11.80 5.17 8.61
CA ASN A 86 10.83 6.23 8.34
C ASN A 86 10.98 6.73 6.91
N VAL A 87 10.18 6.18 5.99
CA VAL A 87 10.21 6.55 4.58
C VAL A 87 9.19 7.64 4.29
N THR A 88 9.69 8.82 3.89
CA THR A 88 8.85 9.93 3.45
C THR A 88 8.23 9.63 2.09
N ILE A 89 6.90 9.60 2.04
CA ILE A 89 6.14 9.29 0.83
C ILE A 89 5.52 10.55 0.26
N LYS A 90 5.86 10.84 -1.00
CA LYS A 90 5.30 11.97 -1.75
C LYS A 90 4.19 11.46 -2.67
N LYS A 91 3.02 12.10 -2.62
CA LYS A 91 1.91 11.85 -3.56
C LYS A 91 2.37 12.08 -5.00
N SER A 92 1.97 11.19 -5.91
CA SER A 92 2.27 11.34 -7.34
C SER A 92 1.57 12.58 -7.92
N LYS A 93 2.12 13.13 -9.02
CA LYS A 93 1.57 14.33 -9.68
C LYS A 93 0.11 14.12 -10.13
N ALA A 94 -0.23 12.90 -10.57
CA ALA A 94 -1.59 12.52 -10.96
C ALA A 94 -2.57 12.59 -9.79
N ILE A 95 -2.18 12.10 -8.61
CA ILE A 95 -3.02 12.14 -7.41
C ILE A 95 -3.13 13.57 -6.85
N ARG A 96 -2.03 14.35 -6.86
CA ARG A 96 -2.06 15.75 -6.39
C ARG A 96 -3.03 16.65 -7.18
N LYS A 97 -3.18 16.42 -8.50
CA LYS A 97 -4.13 17.19 -9.33
C LYS A 97 -5.60 16.87 -9.03
N LYS A 98 -5.91 15.67 -8.53
CA LYS A 98 -7.29 15.24 -8.21
C LYS A 98 -7.83 15.71 -6.85
N GLY A 99 -7.03 16.40 -6.04
CA GLY A 99 -7.48 16.97 -4.75
C GLY A 99 -7.75 18.48 -4.80
N ARG A 100 -8.08 19.02 -5.98
CA ARG A 100 -8.24 20.47 -6.24
C ARG A 100 -9.65 20.85 -6.71
N TYR A 101 -10.65 20.04 -6.40
CA TYR A 101 -12.07 20.34 -6.59
C TYR A 101 -12.81 20.05 -5.30
#